data_AF-A0A183PWQ3-F1
#
_entry.id   AF-A0A183PWQ3-F1
#
_cell.length_a   1.000
_cell.length_b   1.000
_cell.length_c   1.000
_cell.angle_alpha   90.00
_cell.angle_beta   90.00
_cell.angle_gamma   90.00
#
_symmetry.space_group_name_H-M   'P 1'
#
loop_
_entity.id
_entity.type
_entity.pdbx_description
1 polymer ?
#
loop_
_entity_poly.entity_id
_entity_poly.type
_entity_poly.pdbx_seq_one_letter_code
_entity_poly.pdbx_strand_id
1 'polypeptide(L)'
;EVSKSDVDKPFKLNGLFLAPDASQYILSIVQRVEPGKRQKVLRKLVETILKQKIDNNRITKALCEAAIKECRAEHSTDNIVLYVVDAFSVIYQRISRHQLFSQTAALDGSHSTNYRLRPIEYLLASGSRIDSAVVLGLISQLREGKWYAEDPSGIVQLNLQQAIFHEVRFAKIYVCRLDEMV
;
A
#
# COMPACT_ATOMS: atom_id res chain seq x y z
N GLU A 1 15.53 15.98 -2.01
CA GLU A 1 15.31 14.86 -1.06
C GLU A 1 14.87 15.41 0.29
N VAL A 2 14.23 14.59 1.15
CA VAL A 2 13.91 14.99 2.53
C VAL A 2 15.07 14.60 3.44
N SER A 3 15.49 15.52 4.30
CA SER A 3 16.64 15.34 5.18
C SER A 3 16.22 15.08 6.63
N LYS A 4 17.17 14.67 7.46
CA LYS A 4 16.94 14.45 8.90
C LYS A 4 16.49 15.73 9.61
N SER A 5 16.99 16.90 9.20
CA SER A 5 16.57 18.18 9.78
C SER A 5 15.13 18.54 9.45
N ASP A 6 14.64 18.17 8.26
CA ASP A 6 13.24 18.38 7.86
C ASP A 6 12.29 17.54 8.72
N VAL A 7 12.72 16.34 9.13
CA VAL A 7 11.98 15.46 10.04
C VAL A 7 12.04 15.96 11.47
N ASP A 8 13.21 16.38 11.96
CA ASP A 8 13.39 16.76 13.36
C ASP A 8 12.77 18.13 13.71
N LYS A 9 12.74 19.07 12.74
CA LYS A 9 12.31 20.45 12.96
C LYS A 9 10.86 20.55 13.48
N PRO A 10 9.85 19.89 12.91
CA PRO A 10 8.49 19.89 13.45
C PRO A 10 8.38 19.43 14.90
N PHE A 11 9.17 18.43 15.31
CA PHE A 11 9.16 17.91 16.67
C PHE A 11 9.80 18.91 17.64
N LYS A 12 10.96 19.46 17.28
CA LYS A 12 11.66 20.48 18.08
C LYS A 12 10.81 21.73 18.30
N LEU A 13 10.07 22.17 17.29
CA LEU A 13 9.15 23.30 17.39
C LEU A 13 8.00 23.06 18.37
N ASN A 14 7.66 21.79 18.64
CA ASN A 14 6.65 21.39 19.61
C ASN A 14 7.26 20.93 20.95
N GLY A 15 8.53 21.27 21.21
CA GLY A 15 9.23 20.90 22.45
C GLY A 15 9.59 19.42 22.58
N LEU A 16 9.46 18.65 21.49
CA LEU A 16 9.76 17.21 21.44
C LEU A 16 11.17 16.96 20.87
N PHE A 17 11.87 15.99 21.44
CA PHE A 17 13.20 15.58 21.02
C PHE A 17 13.18 14.13 20.54
N LEU A 18 13.35 13.94 19.24
CA LEU A 18 13.46 12.60 18.66
C LEU A 18 14.79 11.96 19.05
N ALA A 19 14.73 10.71 19.50
CA ALA A 19 15.90 9.87 19.60
C ALA A 19 16.50 9.61 18.18
N PRO A 20 17.82 9.35 18.04
CA PRO A 20 18.44 9.19 16.74
C PRO A 20 17.83 8.09 15.87
N ASP A 21 17.47 6.97 16.49
CA ASP A 21 16.78 5.83 15.89
C ASP A 21 15.33 6.16 15.49
N ALA A 22 14.62 6.94 16.30
CA ALA A 22 13.28 7.43 16.00
C ALA A 22 13.27 8.37 14.79
N SER A 23 14.23 9.29 14.73
CA SER A 23 14.40 10.22 13.62
C SER A 23 14.73 9.49 12.30
N GLN A 24 15.64 8.51 12.34
CA GLN A 24 15.93 7.67 11.18
C GLN A 24 14.72 6.83 10.73
N TYR A 25 13.97 6.29 11.69
CA TYR A 25 12.76 5.55 11.40
C TYR A 25 11.71 6.41 10.68
N ILE A 26 11.39 7.60 11.20
CA ILE A 26 10.44 8.51 10.56
C ILE A 26 10.96 8.93 9.18
N LEU A 27 12.25 9.23 9.04
CA LEU A 27 12.85 9.59 7.75
C LEU A 27 12.63 8.50 6.69
N SER A 28 12.85 7.23 7.04
CA SER A 28 12.64 6.09 6.14
C SER A 28 11.19 5.95 5.65
N ILE A 29 10.22 6.46 6.42
CA ILE A 29 8.79 6.46 6.10
C ILE A 29 8.45 7.68 5.25
N VAL A 30 8.89 8.87 5.66
CA VAL A 30 8.59 10.13 4.97
C VAL A 30 9.22 10.19 3.57
N GLN A 31 10.36 9.53 3.37
CA GLN A 31 10.97 9.39 2.03
C GLN A 31 10.04 8.69 1.02
N ARG A 32 9.21 7.74 1.50
CA ARG A 32 8.22 7.01 0.68
C ARG A 32 6.92 7.78 0.46
N VAL A 33 6.73 8.89 1.16
CA VAL A 33 5.57 9.78 0.99
C VAL A 33 5.84 10.77 -0.13
N GLU A 34 4.82 11.01 -0.96
CA GLU A 34 4.79 12.07 -1.98
C GLU A 34 5.23 13.44 -1.41
N PRO A 35 6.13 14.18 -2.07
CA PRO A 35 6.71 15.43 -1.55
C PRO A 35 5.67 16.44 -1.03
N GLY A 36 4.56 16.61 -1.75
CA GLY A 36 3.47 17.53 -1.36
C GLY A 36 2.72 17.13 -0.09
N LYS A 37 2.83 15.87 0.35
CA LYS A 37 2.10 15.33 1.51
C LYS A 37 2.99 15.15 2.74
N ARG A 38 4.32 15.17 2.60
CA ARG A 38 5.29 14.94 3.69
C ARG A 38 5.05 15.82 4.91
N GLN A 39 4.87 17.11 4.70
CA GLN A 39 4.66 18.06 5.80
C GLN A 39 3.34 17.81 6.54
N LYS A 40 2.30 17.37 5.83
CA LYS A 40 0.99 17.03 6.42
C LYS A 40 1.10 15.77 7.29
N VAL A 41 1.80 14.75 6.81
CA VAL A 41 2.07 13.51 7.58
C VAL A 41 2.88 13.82 8.84
N LEU A 42 3.94 14.62 8.73
CA LEU A 42 4.76 15.01 9.88
C LEU A 42 3.96 15.77 10.94
N ARG A 43 3.12 16.73 10.55
CA ARG A 43 2.23 17.44 11.48
C ARG A 43 1.26 16.50 12.19
N LYS A 44 0.59 15.63 11.44
CA LYS A 44 -0.36 14.67 12.00
C LYS A 44 0.33 13.69 12.97
N LEU A 45 1.55 13.27 12.67
CA LEU A 45 2.34 12.42 13.56
C LEU A 45 2.67 13.12 14.88
N VAL A 46 3.09 14.40 14.82
CA VAL A 46 3.34 15.21 16.02
C VAL A 46 2.07 15.37 16.85
N GLU A 47 0.93 15.70 16.23
CA GLU A 47 -0.37 15.81 16.91
C GLU A 47 -0.78 14.49 17.58
N THR A 48 -0.58 13.36 16.91
CA THR A 48 -0.92 12.03 17.45
C THR A 48 -0.04 11.71 18.66
N ILE A 49 1.26 12.00 18.57
CA ILE A 49 2.20 11.81 19.68
C ILE A 49 1.82 12.69 20.88
N LEU A 50 1.46 13.96 20.66
CA LEU A 50 1.04 14.87 21.72
C LEU A 50 -0.30 14.48 22.37
N LYS A 51 -1.18 13.77 21.66
CA LYS A 51 -2.42 13.21 22.23
C LYS A 51 -2.15 12.02 23.15
N GLN A 52 -1.08 11.28 22.90
CA GLN A 52 -0.64 10.24 23.83
C GLN A 52 -0.13 10.97 25.07
N LYS A 53 -0.57 10.58 26.27
CA LYS A 53 -0.06 11.17 27.53
C LYS A 53 1.41 10.79 27.67
N ILE A 54 2.30 11.63 27.15
CA ILE A 54 3.75 11.41 27.19
C ILE A 54 4.29 12.00 28.49
N ASP A 55 4.95 11.18 29.30
CA ASP A 55 5.57 11.64 30.55
C ASP A 55 6.88 12.41 30.30
N ASN A 56 7.55 12.15 29.16
CA ASN A 56 8.84 12.72 28.80
C ASN A 56 8.85 13.30 27.38
N ASN A 57 9.54 14.44 27.21
CA ASN A 57 9.72 15.10 25.91
C ASN A 57 10.66 14.34 24.95
N ARG A 58 11.22 13.20 25.36
CA ARG A 58 12.09 12.36 24.54
C ARG A 58 11.25 11.29 23.83
N ILE A 59 11.17 11.42 22.51
CA ILE A 59 10.38 10.53 21.65
C ILE A 59 11.26 9.37 21.16
N THR A 60 10.94 8.16 21.62
CA THR A 60 11.61 6.92 21.23
C THR A 60 10.98 6.33 19.97
N LYS A 61 11.69 5.40 19.31
CA LYS A 61 11.16 4.68 18.16
C LYS A 61 9.83 3.97 18.46
N ALA A 62 9.69 3.40 19.66
CA ALA A 62 8.46 2.71 20.07
C ALA A 62 7.23 3.63 20.12
N LEU A 63 7.39 4.86 20.60
CA LEU A 63 6.32 5.87 20.60
C LEU A 63 5.94 6.27 19.17
N CYS A 64 6.93 6.44 18.29
CA CYS A 64 6.68 6.70 16.87
C CYS A 64 5.92 5.54 16.20
N GLU A 65 6.31 4.29 16.48
CA GLU A 65 5.63 3.10 15.95
C GLU A 65 4.17 3.02 16.43
N ALA A 66 3.92 3.31 17.71
CA ALA A 66 2.57 3.36 18.28
C ALA A 66 1.72 4.45 17.63
N ALA A 67 2.24 5.68 17.53
CA ALA A 67 1.54 6.80 16.91
C ALA A 67 1.27 6.57 15.42
N ILE A 68 2.22 5.96 14.70
CA ILE A 68 2.00 5.57 13.30
C ILE A 68 0.93 4.49 13.24
N LYS A 69 0.95 3.47 14.09
CA LYS A 69 -0.09 2.42 14.14
C LYS A 69 -1.47 2.97 14.46
N GLU A 70 -1.55 4.04 15.25
CA GLU A 70 -2.81 4.74 15.55
C GLU A 70 -3.29 5.58 14.36
N CYS A 71 -2.36 6.28 13.69
CA CYS A 71 -2.61 6.86 12.36
C CYS A 71 -3.07 5.79 11.35
N ARG A 72 -2.67 4.52 11.56
CA ARG A 72 -3.06 3.36 10.73
C ARG A 72 -4.47 2.86 10.97
N ALA A 73 -4.98 3.06 12.18
CA ALA A 73 -6.34 2.71 12.53
C ALA A 73 -7.34 3.83 12.19
N GLU A 74 -6.90 5.09 12.08
CA GLU A 74 -7.76 6.19 11.64
C GLU A 74 -8.09 6.11 10.14
N HIS A 75 -9.36 5.84 9.81
CA HIS A 75 -9.92 5.82 8.46
C HIS A 75 -10.03 7.21 7.80
N SER A 76 -8.94 7.98 7.79
CA SER A 76 -8.88 9.29 7.11
C SER A 76 -8.37 9.13 5.68
N THR A 77 -9.05 9.76 4.72
CA THR A 77 -8.77 9.70 3.27
C THR A 77 -7.38 10.20 2.89
N ASP A 78 -6.78 11.06 3.72
CA ASP A 78 -5.45 11.62 3.51
C ASP A 78 -4.30 10.65 3.79
N ASN A 79 -4.55 9.63 4.62
CA ASN A 79 -3.56 8.62 4.96
C ASN A 79 -3.43 7.56 3.85
N ILE A 80 -4.42 7.38 2.98
CA ILE A 80 -4.55 6.22 2.07
C ILE A 80 -3.29 5.93 1.23
N VAL A 81 -2.56 6.94 0.75
CA VAL A 81 -1.46 6.73 -0.21
C VAL A 81 -0.25 6.02 0.40
N LEU A 82 0.15 6.37 1.62
CA LEU A 82 1.31 5.73 2.29
C LEU A 82 1.02 4.27 2.66
N TYR A 83 -0.25 3.96 2.91
CA TYR A 83 -0.74 2.63 3.30
C TYR A 83 -0.79 1.72 2.10
N VAL A 84 -1.30 2.26 1.01
CA VAL A 84 -1.56 1.52 -0.20
C VAL A 84 -0.26 1.02 -0.82
N VAL A 85 0.79 1.85 -0.89
CA VAL A 85 2.08 1.43 -1.48
C VAL A 85 2.81 0.39 -0.63
N ASP A 86 2.93 0.62 0.68
CA ASP A 86 3.59 -0.33 1.59
C ASP A 86 2.76 -1.63 1.73
N ALA A 87 1.44 -1.56 1.83
CA ALA A 87 0.57 -2.74 1.91
C ALA A 87 0.54 -3.52 0.59
N PHE A 88 0.50 -2.83 -0.56
CA PHE A 88 0.55 -3.47 -1.87
C PHE A 88 1.84 -4.28 -2.02
N SER A 89 2.99 -3.71 -1.66
CA SER A 89 4.28 -4.41 -1.75
C SER A 89 4.33 -5.66 -0.87
N VAL A 90 3.86 -5.57 0.38
CA VAL A 90 3.83 -6.72 1.30
C VAL A 90 2.86 -7.81 0.84
N ILE A 91 1.69 -7.40 0.34
CA ILE A 91 0.66 -8.33 -0.13
C ILE A 91 1.09 -8.99 -1.45
N TYR A 92 1.69 -8.22 -2.37
CA TYR A 92 2.28 -8.74 -3.60
C TYR A 92 3.34 -9.80 -3.31
N GLN A 93 4.26 -9.53 -2.36
CA GLN A 93 5.28 -10.49 -1.93
C GLN A 93 4.65 -11.77 -1.34
N ARG A 94 3.59 -11.64 -0.54
CA ARG A 94 2.91 -12.77 0.07
C ARG A 94 2.17 -13.63 -0.95
N ILE A 95 1.43 -13.01 -1.87
CA ILE A 95 0.67 -13.71 -2.91
C ILE A 95 1.64 -14.38 -3.89
N SER A 96 2.69 -13.68 -4.35
CA SER A 96 3.65 -14.25 -5.30
C SER A 96 4.39 -15.50 -4.80
N ARG A 97 4.54 -15.64 -3.47
CA ARG A 97 5.16 -16.81 -2.82
C ARG A 97 4.17 -17.90 -2.43
N HIS A 98 2.87 -17.63 -2.53
CA HIS A 98 1.85 -18.60 -2.18
C HIS A 98 1.84 -19.74 -3.20
N GLN A 99 1.59 -20.97 -2.76
CA GLN A 99 1.72 -22.17 -3.60
C GLN A 99 0.90 -22.09 -4.91
N LEU A 100 -0.29 -21.49 -4.87
CA LEU A 100 -1.14 -21.27 -6.05
C LEU A 100 -0.57 -20.30 -7.10
N PHE A 101 0.41 -19.47 -6.73
CA PHE A 101 1.03 -18.46 -7.58
C PHE A 101 2.56 -18.66 -7.74
N SER A 102 3.15 -19.56 -6.96
CA SER A 102 4.56 -19.91 -7.02
C SER A 102 4.80 -20.92 -8.14
N GLN A 103 5.79 -20.66 -8.99
CA GLN A 103 6.19 -21.56 -10.10
C GLN A 103 6.65 -22.94 -9.63
N THR A 104 6.97 -23.12 -8.35
CA THR A 104 7.43 -24.40 -7.78
C THR A 104 6.35 -25.47 -7.69
N ALA A 105 5.06 -25.12 -7.69
CA ALA A 105 3.98 -26.11 -7.63
C ALA A 105 3.81 -26.92 -8.95
N ALA A 106 4.46 -26.51 -10.04
CA ALA A 106 4.45 -27.24 -11.31
C ALA A 106 5.32 -28.51 -11.32
N LEU A 107 6.16 -28.73 -10.30
CA LEU A 107 7.09 -29.86 -10.23
C LEU A 107 6.46 -31.13 -9.63
N ASP A 108 5.35 -31.01 -8.91
CA ASP A 108 4.80 -32.10 -8.09
C ASP A 108 3.60 -32.83 -8.73
N GLY A 109 3.52 -32.90 -10.07
CA GLY A 109 2.64 -33.82 -10.84
C GLY A 109 1.12 -33.78 -10.55
N SER A 110 0.69 -32.98 -9.60
CA SER A 110 -0.69 -32.75 -9.20
C SER A 110 -1.28 -31.67 -10.11
N HIS A 111 -2.56 -31.79 -10.45
CA HIS A 111 -3.33 -30.80 -11.20
C HIS A 111 -3.53 -29.49 -10.41
N SER A 112 -2.51 -28.95 -9.75
CA SER A 112 -2.57 -27.63 -9.14
C SER A 112 -2.55 -26.58 -10.24
N THR A 113 -3.69 -25.94 -10.47
CA THR A 113 -3.80 -24.77 -11.34
C THR A 113 -2.89 -23.67 -10.81
N ASN A 114 -1.75 -23.47 -11.46
CA ASN A 114 -0.83 -22.40 -11.11
C ASN A 114 -1.27 -21.11 -11.80
N TYR A 115 -1.65 -20.12 -11.01
CA TYR A 115 -2.04 -18.80 -11.49
C TYR A 115 -0.80 -17.92 -11.62
N ARG A 116 -0.57 -17.36 -12.81
CA ARG A 116 0.53 -16.41 -13.02
C ARG A 116 0.02 -14.98 -12.83
N LEU A 117 0.57 -14.28 -11.83
CA LEU A 117 0.38 -12.84 -11.69
C LEU A 117 0.99 -12.11 -12.89
N ARG A 118 0.21 -11.21 -13.49
CA ARG A 118 0.63 -10.32 -14.57
C ARG A 118 0.53 -8.87 -14.11
N PRO A 119 1.52 -8.01 -14.44
CA PRO A 119 1.37 -6.57 -14.24
C PRO A 119 0.29 -6.03 -15.19
N ILE A 120 -0.37 -4.93 -14.82
CA ILE A 120 -1.41 -4.32 -15.66
C ILE A 120 -0.87 -3.91 -17.04
N GLU A 121 0.37 -3.47 -17.13
CA GLU A 121 1.02 -3.16 -18.41
C GLU A 121 0.97 -4.32 -19.41
N TYR A 122 0.95 -5.58 -18.95
CA TYR A 122 0.84 -6.74 -19.82
C TYR A 122 -0.52 -6.78 -20.54
N LEU A 123 -1.59 -6.37 -19.85
CA LEU A 123 -2.91 -6.26 -20.44
C LEU A 123 -2.95 -5.13 -21.47
N LEU A 124 -2.34 -3.98 -21.12
CA LEU A 124 -2.32 -2.78 -21.96
C LEU A 124 -1.42 -2.94 -23.20
N ALA A 125 -0.34 -3.71 -23.10
CA ALA A 125 0.61 -3.96 -24.19
C ALA A 125 0.15 -5.08 -25.14
N SER A 126 -0.91 -5.83 -24.79
CA SER A 126 -1.41 -6.89 -25.65
C SER A 126 -2.16 -6.31 -26.84
N GLY A 127 -1.64 -6.53 -28.04
CA GLY A 127 -2.33 -6.18 -29.29
C GLY A 127 -3.47 -7.14 -29.66
N SER A 128 -3.70 -8.19 -28.85
CA SER A 128 -4.72 -9.21 -29.05
C SER A 128 -5.56 -9.42 -27.80
N ARG A 129 -6.75 -10.02 -27.96
CA ARG A 129 -7.60 -10.44 -26.84
C ARG A 129 -6.84 -11.38 -25.91
N ILE A 130 -7.05 -11.19 -24.60
CA ILE A 130 -6.50 -12.04 -23.54
C ILE A 130 -7.65 -12.82 -22.93
N ASP A 131 -7.60 -14.15 -23.04
CA ASP A 131 -8.72 -14.99 -22.60
C ASP A 131 -8.79 -15.18 -21.08
N SER A 132 -7.63 -15.24 -20.42
CA SER A 132 -7.53 -15.38 -18.96
C SER A 132 -6.23 -14.78 -18.45
N ALA A 133 -6.35 -13.82 -17.53
CA ALA A 133 -5.22 -13.26 -16.80
C ALA A 133 -5.56 -13.09 -15.32
N VAL A 134 -4.52 -13.16 -14.47
CA VAL A 134 -4.63 -12.84 -13.05
C VAL A 134 -3.75 -11.65 -12.76
N VAL A 135 -4.37 -10.60 -12.22
CA VAL A 135 -3.70 -9.34 -11.89
C VAL A 135 -3.91 -9.05 -10.41
N LEU A 136 -2.88 -8.46 -9.78
CA LEU A 136 -2.99 -7.89 -8.44
C LEU A 136 -3.00 -6.37 -8.56
N GLY A 137 -4.12 -5.75 -8.21
CA GLY A 137 -4.29 -4.30 -8.32
C GLY A 137 -5.18 -3.74 -7.23
N LEU A 138 -5.16 -2.42 -7.14
CA LEU A 138 -6.05 -1.63 -6.31
C LEU A 138 -7.28 -1.27 -7.12
N ILE A 139 -8.46 -1.56 -6.60
CA ILE A 139 -9.70 -1.12 -7.25
C ILE A 139 -10.01 0.32 -6.85
N SER A 140 -10.23 1.17 -7.85
CA SER A 140 -10.65 2.56 -7.68
C SER A 140 -11.86 2.88 -8.56
N GLN A 141 -12.74 3.75 -8.06
CA GLN A 141 -13.87 4.28 -8.82
C GLN A 141 -13.55 5.74 -9.15
N LEU A 142 -13.15 6.02 -10.39
CA LEU A 142 -12.79 7.38 -10.83
C LEU A 142 -14.01 8.20 -11.25
N ARG A 143 -15.05 7.52 -11.75
CA ARG A 143 -16.35 8.11 -12.09
C ARG A 143 -17.46 7.16 -11.67
N GLU A 144 -18.65 7.69 -11.43
CA GLU A 144 -19.82 6.87 -11.13
C GLU A 144 -20.01 5.79 -12.21
N GLY A 145 -20.18 4.54 -11.76
CA GLY A 145 -20.31 3.38 -12.64
C GLY A 145 -19.04 2.93 -13.39
N LYS A 146 -17.88 3.61 -13.25
CA LYS A 146 -16.62 3.23 -13.91
C LYS A 146 -15.55 2.82 -12.89
N TRP A 147 -15.19 1.54 -12.96
CA TRP A 147 -14.22 0.91 -12.08
C TRP A 147 -12.89 0.72 -12.79
N TYR A 148 -11.80 0.82 -12.05
CA TYR A 148 -10.44 0.69 -12.55
C TYR A 148 -9.61 -0.18 -11.60
N ALA A 149 -8.71 -0.98 -12.15
CA ALA A 149 -7.61 -1.59 -11.41
C ALA A 149 -6.33 -0.78 -11.64
N GLU A 150 -5.55 -0.56 -10.59
CA GLU A 150 -4.28 0.16 -10.64
C GLU A 150 -3.17 -0.64 -9.95
N ASP A 151 -2.00 -0.69 -10.56
CA ASP A 151 -0.75 -1.18 -9.99
C ASP A 151 0.39 -0.23 -10.40
N PRO A 152 1.64 -0.41 -9.91
CA PRO A 152 2.75 0.46 -10.28
C PRO A 152 3.08 0.49 -11.79
N SER A 153 2.58 -0.46 -12.59
CA SER A 153 2.81 -0.55 -14.03
C SER A 153 1.74 0.16 -14.86
N GLY A 154 0.54 0.40 -14.31
CA GLY A 154 -0.50 1.14 -15.01
C GLY A 154 -1.89 1.02 -14.40
N ILE A 155 -2.87 1.47 -15.18
CA ILE A 155 -4.29 1.48 -14.83
C ILE A 155 -5.13 0.93 -15.98
N VAL A 156 -6.11 0.08 -15.68
CA VAL A 156 -7.03 -0.49 -16.67
C VAL A 156 -8.47 -0.42 -16.17
N GLN A 157 -9.41 -0.12 -17.06
CA GLN A 157 -10.83 -0.10 -16.73
C GLN A 157 -11.37 -1.54 -16.56
N LEU A 158 -12.21 -1.77 -15.56
CA LEU A 158 -12.83 -3.06 -15.25
C LEU A 158 -14.32 -3.07 -15.63
N ASN A 159 -14.80 -4.19 -16.15
CA ASN A 159 -16.22 -4.50 -16.29
C ASN A 159 -16.70 -5.46 -15.19
N LEU A 160 -17.05 -4.95 -14.02
CA LEU A 160 -17.40 -5.80 -12.87
C LEU A 160 -18.78 -6.49 -12.95
N GLN A 161 -19.49 -6.44 -14.08
CA GLN A 161 -20.86 -6.98 -14.21
C GLN A 161 -20.97 -8.48 -13.90
N GLN A 162 -19.93 -9.26 -14.23
CA GLN A 162 -19.86 -10.71 -13.98
C GLN A 162 -18.79 -11.09 -12.95
N ALA A 163 -18.26 -10.11 -12.22
CA ALA A 163 -17.19 -10.35 -11.26
C ALA A 163 -17.70 -11.17 -10.07
N ILE A 164 -16.95 -12.22 -9.71
CA ILE A 164 -17.14 -12.97 -8.46
C ILE A 164 -16.18 -12.40 -7.42
N PHE A 165 -16.73 -11.87 -6.33
CA PHE A 165 -15.93 -11.33 -5.25
C PHE A 165 -15.69 -12.39 -4.18
N HIS A 166 -14.41 -12.64 -3.89
CA HIS A 166 -13.99 -13.40 -2.72
C HIS A 166 -13.57 -12.41 -1.63
N GLU A 167 -14.14 -12.51 -0.42
CA GLU A 167 -13.76 -11.64 0.68
C GLU A 167 -12.30 -11.90 1.10
N VAL A 168 -11.45 -10.91 0.89
CA VAL A 168 -10.10 -10.89 1.45
C VAL A 168 -10.03 -9.75 2.46
N ARG A 169 -9.44 -10.00 3.63
CA ARG A 169 -9.40 -9.10 4.80
C ARG A 169 -8.63 -7.76 4.56
N PHE A 170 -8.22 -7.47 3.33
CA PHE A 170 -7.53 -6.25 2.91
C PHE A 170 -8.40 -5.48 1.91
N ALA A 171 -9.10 -4.47 2.41
CA ALA A 171 -10.26 -3.80 1.81
C ALA A 171 -10.07 -3.12 0.42
N LYS A 172 -8.93 -3.28 -0.27
CA LYS A 172 -8.68 -2.64 -1.58
C LYS A 172 -7.90 -3.48 -2.58
N ILE A 173 -7.43 -4.67 -2.19
CA ILE A 173 -6.60 -5.50 -3.07
C ILE A 173 -7.43 -6.69 -3.50
N TYR A 174 -7.66 -6.77 -4.80
CA TYR A 174 -8.45 -7.83 -5.40
C TYR A 174 -7.58 -8.65 -6.34
N VAL A 175 -7.79 -9.95 -6.31
CA VAL A 175 -7.28 -10.88 -7.32
C VAL A 175 -8.45 -11.14 -8.25
N CYS A 176 -8.46 -10.49 -9.40
CA CYS A 176 -9.48 -10.76 -10.41
C CYS A 176 -8.91 -11.74 -11.43
N ARG A 177 -9.66 -12.81 -11.67
CA ARG A 177 -9.51 -13.58 -12.90
C ARG A 177 -10.31 -12.84 -13.95
N LEU A 178 -9.62 -12.26 -14.92
CA LEU A 178 -10.25 -11.62 -16.07
C LEU A 178 -10.57 -12.73 -17.07
N ASP A 179 -11.65 -13.47 -16.82
CA ASP A 179 -12.26 -14.27 -17.87
C ASP A 179 -13.18 -13.30 -18.64
N GLU A 180 -12.86 -13.09 -19.92
CA GLU A 180 -13.58 -12.26 -20.90
C GLU A 180 -13.69 -10.74 -20.59
N MET A 181 -12.60 -10.00 -20.86
CA MET A 181 -12.69 -8.53 -21.08
C MET A 181 -11.72 -8.04 -22.15
N VAL A 182 -12.05 -8.35 -23.41
CA VAL A 182 -12.02 -7.40 -24.55
C VAL A 182 -13.13 -7.83 -25.51
#